data_AF-A0A7C2Y518-F1
#
_entry.id   AF-A0A7C2Y518-F1
#
_cell.length_a   1.000
_cell.length_b   1.000
_cell.length_c   1.000
_cell.angle_alpha   90.00
_cell.angle_beta   90.00
_cell.angle_gamma   90.00
#
_symmetry.space_group_name_H-M   'P 1'
#
loop_
_entity.id
_entity.type
_entity.pdbx_description
1 polymer ?
#
loop_
_entity_poly.entity_id
_entity_poly.type
_entity_poly.pdbx_seq_one_letter_code
_entity_poly.pdbx_strand_id
1 'polypeptide(L)'
;MTHSPLFGGHWLEWVRNFTLRVGILTGAYLTAVMVISVLAATRVPFLEPFANFRNAAAYAAFAFFMLIPAVCFLRKPVQLFFSGMCGWVILSLGYAVMGMFFDHLHTRLRFTPFHLFILGALLYGLAAVVSWVLGMALSLRQQTIAARHRRP
;
A
#
# COMPACT_ATOMS: atom_id res chain seq x y z
N MET A 1 -24.60 36.77 20.44
CA MET A 1 -25.10 35.38 20.28
C MET A 1 -24.09 34.61 19.45
N THR A 2 -23.41 33.70 20.11
CA THR A 2 -22.29 32.87 19.64
C THR A 2 -22.82 31.60 18.97
N HIS A 3 -22.47 31.36 17.72
CA HIS A 3 -22.63 30.04 17.08
C HIS A 3 -21.25 29.40 16.93
N SER A 4 -20.97 28.44 17.81
CA SER A 4 -19.80 27.57 17.78
C SER A 4 -19.90 26.62 16.58
N PRO A 5 -18.91 26.53 15.67
CA PRO A 5 -18.88 25.46 14.70
C PRO A 5 -18.54 24.15 15.43
N LEU A 6 -19.46 23.20 15.34
CA LEU A 6 -19.32 21.86 15.91
C LEU A 6 -18.07 21.17 15.35
N PHE A 7 -17.15 20.85 16.26
CA PHE A 7 -15.88 20.15 16.07
C PHE A 7 -16.03 18.68 15.60
N GLY A 8 -17.08 18.34 14.85
CA GLY A 8 -17.52 16.96 14.60
C GLY A 8 -17.61 16.50 13.13
N GLY A 9 -17.43 17.39 12.14
CA GLY A 9 -17.62 17.04 10.72
C GLY A 9 -16.36 16.55 9.98
N HIS A 10 -15.17 16.99 10.39
CA HIS A 10 -13.95 16.76 9.62
C HIS A 10 -13.46 15.30 9.62
N TRP A 11 -13.75 14.53 10.67
CA TRP A 11 -13.41 13.10 10.74
C TRP A 11 -14.23 12.25 9.76
N LEU A 12 -15.50 12.59 9.50
CA LEU A 12 -16.32 11.92 8.48
C LEU A 12 -15.93 12.32 7.06
N GLU A 13 -15.54 13.58 6.83
CA GLU A 13 -15.01 14.00 5.53
C GLU A 13 -13.66 13.34 5.20
N TRP A 14 -12.85 13.04 6.22
CA TRP A 14 -11.62 12.26 6.08
C TRP A 14 -11.88 10.82 5.61
N VAL A 15 -12.96 10.17 6.08
CA VAL A 15 -13.43 8.86 5.59
C VAL A 15 -14.01 8.96 4.17
N ARG A 16 -14.52 10.13 3.76
CA ARG A 16 -15.05 10.38 2.41
C ARG A 16 -13.96 10.46 1.34
N ASN A 17 -12.70 10.70 1.72
CA ASN A 17 -11.58 10.73 0.79
C ASN A 17 -11.23 9.32 0.30
N PHE A 18 -11.65 9.02 -0.93
CA PHE A 18 -11.42 7.73 -1.60
C PHE A 18 -9.94 7.28 -1.55
N THR A 19 -8.99 8.20 -1.73
CA THR A 19 -7.53 7.93 -1.65
C THR A 19 -7.10 7.36 -0.30
N LEU A 20 -7.58 7.96 0.80
CA LEU A 20 -7.24 7.53 2.15
C LEU A 20 -7.93 6.21 2.47
N ARG A 21 -9.20 6.04 2.09
CA ARG A 21 -9.94 4.79 2.29
C ARG A 21 -9.24 3.61 1.61
N VAL A 22 -8.80 3.77 0.37
CA VAL A 22 -8.04 2.74 -0.35
C VAL A 22 -6.72 2.45 0.35
N GLY A 23 -6.01 3.49 0.82
CA GLY A 23 -4.74 3.32 1.53
C GLY A 23 -4.91 2.57 2.85
N ILE A 24 -5.92 2.95 3.65
CA ILE A 24 -6.24 2.33 4.94
C ILE A 24 -6.66 0.89 4.77
N LEU A 25 -7.57 0.60 3.83
CA LEU A 25 -8.01 -0.78 3.55
C LEU A 25 -6.83 -1.63 3.09
N THR A 26 -6.01 -1.11 2.18
CA THR A 26 -4.80 -1.81 1.71
C THR A 26 -3.86 -2.12 2.88
N GLY A 27 -3.57 -1.11 3.73
CA GLY A 27 -2.76 -1.31 4.93
C GLY A 27 -3.35 -2.33 5.89
N ALA A 28 -4.65 -2.28 6.15
CA ALA A 28 -5.35 -3.22 7.02
C ALA A 28 -5.27 -4.67 6.49
N TYR A 29 -5.50 -4.88 5.19
CA TYR A 29 -5.37 -6.20 4.57
C TYR A 29 -3.92 -6.71 4.63
N LEU A 30 -2.94 -5.86 4.31
CA LEU A 30 -1.52 -6.24 4.40
C LEU A 30 -1.12 -6.62 5.83
N THR A 31 -1.56 -5.86 6.84
CA THR A 31 -1.33 -6.18 8.25
C THR A 31 -2.01 -7.49 8.65
N ALA A 32 -3.25 -7.73 8.20
CA ALA A 32 -3.94 -8.98 8.48
C ALA A 32 -3.20 -10.19 7.87
N VAL A 33 -2.78 -10.10 6.60
CA VAL A 33 -1.99 -11.14 5.94
C VAL A 33 -0.68 -11.38 6.70
N MET A 34 0.01 -10.33 7.13
CA MET A 34 1.23 -10.43 7.93
C MET A 34 0.98 -11.22 9.22
N VAL A 35 -0.02 -10.80 10.01
CA VAL A 35 -0.34 -11.41 11.30
C VAL A 35 -0.73 -12.88 11.12
N ILE A 36 -1.61 -13.18 10.15
CA ILE A 36 -2.03 -14.56 9.85
C ILE A 36 -0.83 -15.42 9.44
N SER A 37 0.07 -14.88 8.61
CA SER A 37 1.26 -15.60 8.15
C SER A 37 2.23 -15.91 9.31
N VAL A 38 2.43 -14.95 10.22
CA VAL A 38 3.24 -15.14 11.43
C VAL A 38 2.59 -16.18 12.35
N LEU A 39 1.30 -16.09 12.60
CA LEU A 39 0.58 -17.05 13.44
C LEU A 39 0.61 -18.46 12.83
N ALA A 40 0.40 -18.59 11.53
CA ALA A 40 0.51 -19.87 10.82
C ALA A 40 1.94 -20.45 10.87
N ALA A 41 2.96 -19.59 10.89
CA ALA A 41 4.34 -20.00 11.05
C ALA A 41 4.70 -20.47 12.46
N THR A 42 4.12 -19.83 13.48
CA THR A 42 4.47 -20.14 14.88
C THR A 42 3.58 -21.20 15.52
N ARG A 43 2.30 -21.29 15.14
CA ARG A 43 1.31 -22.12 15.86
C ARG A 43 0.98 -23.43 15.16
N VAL A 44 1.39 -23.63 13.91
CA VAL A 44 1.00 -24.81 13.13
C VAL A 44 2.23 -25.56 12.61
N PRO A 45 2.89 -26.37 13.46
CA PRO A 45 4.08 -27.13 13.07
C PRO A 45 3.81 -28.15 11.95
N PHE A 46 2.57 -28.57 11.76
CA PHE A 46 2.16 -29.40 10.61
C PHE A 46 2.46 -28.75 9.24
N LEU A 47 2.61 -27.43 9.16
CA LEU A 47 2.99 -26.72 7.93
C LEU A 47 4.51 -26.59 7.72
N GLU A 48 5.36 -27.14 8.59
CA GLU A 48 6.82 -27.10 8.39
C GLU A 48 7.26 -27.73 7.05
N PRO A 49 6.74 -28.90 6.61
CA PRO A 49 7.07 -29.45 5.29
C PRO A 49 6.62 -28.56 4.13
N PHE A 50 5.60 -27.73 4.36
CA PHE A 50 5.02 -26.82 3.38
C PHE A 50 5.49 -25.37 3.57
N ALA A 51 6.58 -25.13 4.31
CA ALA A 51 7.05 -23.79 4.64
C ALA A 51 7.26 -22.93 3.39
N ASN A 52 7.80 -23.50 2.31
CA ASN A 52 7.99 -22.80 1.04
C ASN A 52 6.66 -22.40 0.39
N PHE A 53 5.66 -23.29 0.40
CA PHE A 53 4.35 -23.02 -0.20
C PHE A 53 3.58 -21.96 0.62
N ARG A 54 3.59 -22.07 1.96
CA ARG A 54 2.97 -21.07 2.85
C ARG A 54 3.60 -19.69 2.65
N ASN A 55 4.92 -19.62 2.59
CA ASN A 55 5.62 -18.36 2.39
C ASN A 55 5.34 -17.80 0.99
N ALA A 56 5.34 -18.63 -0.05
CA ALA A 56 4.96 -18.22 -1.41
C ALA A 56 3.52 -17.68 -1.47
N ALA A 57 2.57 -18.34 -0.80
CA ALA A 57 1.19 -17.89 -0.70
C ALA A 57 1.08 -16.54 0.03
N ALA A 58 1.83 -16.36 1.12
CA ALA A 58 1.91 -15.08 1.83
C ALA A 58 2.47 -13.98 0.92
N TYR A 59 3.59 -14.22 0.24
CA TYR A 59 4.18 -13.26 -0.71
C TYR A 59 3.22 -12.91 -1.85
N ALA A 60 2.51 -13.90 -2.40
CA ALA A 60 1.50 -13.69 -3.43
C ALA A 60 0.33 -12.84 -2.92
N ALA A 61 -0.16 -13.09 -1.71
CA ALA A 61 -1.21 -12.28 -1.09
C ALA A 61 -0.74 -10.84 -0.86
N PHE A 62 0.48 -10.64 -0.35
CA PHE A 62 1.09 -9.32 -0.20
C PHE A 62 1.16 -8.57 -1.53
N ALA A 63 1.67 -9.22 -2.58
CA ALA A 63 1.75 -8.62 -3.92
C ALA A 63 0.37 -8.26 -4.47
N PHE A 64 -0.62 -9.13 -4.26
CA PHE A 64 -2.00 -8.89 -4.69
C PHE A 64 -2.61 -7.65 -4.02
N PHE A 65 -2.51 -7.54 -2.69
CA PHE A 65 -3.05 -6.38 -1.97
C PHE A 65 -2.25 -5.10 -2.27
N MET A 66 -0.94 -5.18 -2.48
CA MET A 66 -0.12 -4.04 -2.94
C MET A 66 -0.55 -3.46 -4.27
N LEU A 67 -1.14 -4.27 -5.16
CA LEU A 67 -1.60 -3.79 -6.46
C LEU A 67 -2.86 -2.93 -6.36
N ILE A 68 -3.60 -2.96 -5.24
CA ILE A 68 -4.87 -2.24 -5.09
C ILE A 68 -4.70 -0.73 -5.33
N PRO A 69 -3.81 0.00 -4.63
CA PRO A 69 -3.63 1.43 -4.89
C PRO A 69 -3.08 1.70 -6.29
N ALA A 70 -2.24 0.80 -6.82
CA ALA A 70 -1.71 0.92 -8.17
C ALA A 70 -2.85 0.92 -9.19
N VAL A 71 -3.69 -0.11 -9.20
CA VAL A 71 -4.83 -0.25 -10.13
C VAL A 71 -5.85 0.88 -9.95
N CYS A 72 -6.14 1.30 -8.71
CA CYS A 72 -7.09 2.38 -8.44
C CYS A 72 -6.59 3.77 -8.89
N PHE A 73 -5.27 4.01 -8.88
CA PHE A 73 -4.70 5.34 -9.11
C PHE A 73 -3.62 5.40 -10.21
N LEU A 74 -3.62 4.45 -11.16
CA LEU A 74 -2.67 4.39 -12.29
C LEU A 74 -2.51 5.71 -13.08
N ARG A 75 -3.56 6.55 -13.12
CA ARG A 75 -3.56 7.83 -13.85
C ARG A 75 -3.40 9.05 -12.94
N LYS A 76 -3.23 8.83 -11.63
CA LYS A 76 -3.16 9.88 -10.61
C LYS A 76 -1.94 9.62 -9.70
N PRO A 77 -0.72 9.95 -10.18
CA PRO A 77 0.55 9.58 -9.52
C PRO A 77 0.62 10.02 -8.06
N VAL A 78 0.16 11.24 -7.77
CA VAL A 78 0.14 11.79 -6.40
C VAL A 78 -0.80 10.99 -5.49
N GLN A 79 -1.99 10.63 -5.98
CA GLN A 79 -2.95 9.84 -5.20
C GLN A 79 -2.47 8.41 -4.98
N LEU A 80 -1.81 7.82 -5.99
CA LEU A 80 -1.15 6.51 -5.87
C LEU A 80 -0.10 6.53 -4.77
N PHE A 81 0.77 7.54 -4.76
CA PHE A 81 1.82 7.66 -3.75
C PHE A 81 1.24 7.81 -2.34
N PHE A 82 0.33 8.77 -2.11
CA PHE A 82 -0.24 8.98 -0.77
C PHE A 82 -1.07 7.79 -0.28
N SER A 83 -1.84 7.15 -1.16
CA SER A 83 -2.61 5.95 -0.82
C SER A 83 -1.69 4.78 -0.44
N GLY A 84 -0.65 4.53 -1.26
CA GLY A 84 0.35 3.51 -0.99
C GLY A 84 1.12 3.77 0.31
N MET A 85 1.60 5.00 0.51
CA MET A 85 2.28 5.42 1.75
C MET A 85 1.41 5.24 2.99
N CYS A 86 0.13 5.61 2.92
CA CYS A 86 -0.80 5.43 4.03
C CYS A 86 -0.95 3.94 4.42
N GLY A 87 -1.15 3.07 3.43
CA GLY A 87 -1.20 1.62 3.68
C GLY A 87 0.11 1.08 4.23
N TRP A 88 1.24 1.63 3.77
CA TRP A 88 2.57 1.21 4.18
C TRP A 88 2.93 1.64 5.61
N VAL A 89 2.47 2.81 6.05
CA VAL A 89 2.56 3.25 7.46
C VAL A 89 1.81 2.28 8.36
N ILE A 90 0.58 1.90 8.00
CA ILE A 90 -0.25 0.98 8.77
C ILE A 90 0.42 -0.39 8.89
N LEU A 91 0.95 -0.90 7.78
CA LEU A 91 1.71 -2.16 7.78
C LEU A 91 2.95 -2.06 8.66
N SER A 92 3.73 -0.98 8.55
CA SER A 92 4.96 -0.78 9.33
C SER A 92 4.67 -0.69 10.82
N LEU A 93 3.58 -0.01 11.19
CA LEU A 93 3.10 0.06 12.58
C LEU A 93 2.65 -1.32 13.07
N GLY A 94 1.91 -2.07 12.26
CA GLY A 94 1.53 -3.44 12.56
C GLY A 94 2.74 -4.35 12.78
N TYR A 95 3.76 -4.22 11.93
CA TYR A 95 5.02 -4.96 12.07
C TYR A 95 5.78 -4.57 13.34
N ALA A 96 5.82 -3.28 13.69
CA ALA A 96 6.43 -2.82 14.93
C ALA A 96 5.73 -3.39 16.17
N VAL A 97 4.40 -3.35 16.21
CA VAL A 97 3.60 -3.95 17.28
C VAL A 97 3.85 -5.45 17.37
N MET A 98 3.87 -6.15 16.23
CA MET A 98 4.11 -7.59 16.21
C MET A 98 5.54 -7.96 16.65
N GLY A 99 6.51 -7.10 16.35
CA GLY A 99 7.89 -7.21 16.85
C GLY A 99 7.98 -7.15 18.37
N MET A 100 7.09 -6.41 19.06
CA MET A 100 7.04 -6.38 20.52
C MET A 100 6.53 -7.70 21.14
N PHE A 101 5.71 -8.45 20.43
CA PHE A 101 5.18 -9.75 20.91
C PHE A 101 6.08 -10.93 20.54
N PHE A 102 6.89 -10.79 19.49
CA PHE A 102 7.75 -11.86 18.96
C PHE A 102 9.20 -11.35 18.84
N ASP A 103 9.94 -11.36 19.95
CA ASP A 103 11.36 -10.91 19.98
C ASP A 103 12.25 -11.62 18.93
N HIS A 104 11.93 -12.87 18.60
CA HIS A 104 12.68 -13.66 17.63
C HIS A 104 12.46 -13.24 16.16
N LEU A 105 11.46 -12.40 15.86
CA LEU A 105 11.23 -11.92 14.48
C LEU A 105 12.35 -10.98 14.02
N HIS A 106 12.79 -10.06 14.89
CA HIS A 106 13.84 -9.10 14.56
C HIS A 106 15.20 -9.78 14.34
N THR A 107 15.49 -10.84 15.10
CA THR A 107 16.73 -11.60 14.95
C THR A 107 16.76 -12.46 13.68
N ARG A 108 15.61 -13.01 13.27
CA ARG A 108 15.50 -13.89 12.08
C ARG A 108 15.42 -13.12 10.78
N LEU A 109 14.65 -12.03 10.73
CA LEU A 109 14.49 -11.26 9.49
C LEU A 109 15.55 -10.16 9.31
N ARG A 110 16.26 -9.73 10.37
CA ARG A 110 17.24 -8.62 10.31
C ARG A 110 16.71 -7.30 9.72
N PHE A 111 15.40 -7.18 9.53
CA PHE A 111 14.73 -6.02 8.94
C PHE A 111 14.00 -5.24 10.05
N THR A 112 14.48 -4.01 10.28
CA THR A 112 13.84 -3.04 11.18
C THR A 112 12.52 -2.54 10.58
N PRO A 113 11.50 -2.17 11.37
CA PRO A 113 10.26 -1.58 10.85
C PRO A 113 10.50 -0.37 9.92
N PHE A 114 11.56 0.41 10.19
CA PHE A 114 11.96 1.53 9.36
C PHE A 114 12.44 1.13 7.96
N HIS A 115 13.13 -0.02 7.82
CA HIS A 115 13.55 -0.54 6.52
C HIS A 115 12.35 -0.96 5.68
N LEU A 116 11.35 -1.59 6.31
CA LEU A 116 10.09 -1.87 5.64
C LEU A 116 9.46 -0.57 5.17
N PHE A 117 9.34 0.45 6.04
CA PHE A 117 8.79 1.74 5.65
C PHE A 117 9.48 2.37 4.43
N ILE A 118 10.83 2.42 4.42
CA ILE A 118 11.61 2.91 3.28
C ILE A 118 11.34 2.11 2.02
N LEU A 119 11.25 0.78 2.13
CA LEU A 119 11.00 -0.08 0.98
C LEU A 119 9.69 0.28 0.27
N GLY A 120 8.61 0.53 1.03
CA GLY A 120 7.35 0.97 0.43
C GLY A 120 7.42 2.37 -0.13
N ALA A 121 8.13 3.29 0.53
CA ALA A 121 8.36 4.63 -0.01
C ALA A 121 9.08 4.57 -1.37
N LEU A 122 10.08 3.70 -1.51
CA LEU A 122 10.78 3.47 -2.77
C LEU A 122 9.88 2.81 -3.82
N LEU A 123 9.14 1.77 -3.45
CA LEU A 123 8.24 1.05 -4.38
C LEU A 123 7.13 1.95 -4.91
N TYR A 124 6.38 2.62 -4.03
CA TYR A 124 5.30 3.51 -4.44
C TYR A 124 5.81 4.82 -5.04
N GLY A 125 6.98 5.30 -4.61
CA GLY A 125 7.65 6.43 -5.25
C GLY A 125 8.02 6.12 -6.71
N LEU A 126 8.63 4.96 -6.95
CA LEU A 126 8.96 4.50 -8.30
C LEU A 126 7.70 4.30 -9.14
N ALA A 127 6.68 3.63 -8.58
CA ALA A 127 5.41 3.43 -9.26
C ALA A 127 4.73 4.77 -9.62
N ALA A 128 4.78 5.76 -8.74
CA ALA A 128 4.27 7.09 -9.01
C ALA A 128 5.02 7.77 -10.17
N VAL A 129 6.35 7.72 -10.20
CA VAL A 129 7.16 8.25 -11.30
C VAL A 129 6.83 7.55 -12.62
N VAL A 130 6.78 6.22 -12.63
CA VAL A 130 6.44 5.44 -13.83
C VAL A 130 5.03 5.81 -14.32
N SER A 131 4.06 5.91 -13.42
CA SER A 131 2.68 6.29 -13.78
C SER A 131 2.60 7.71 -14.35
N TRP A 132 3.42 8.63 -13.84
CA TRP A 132 3.53 9.99 -14.35
C TRP A 132 4.13 10.03 -15.75
N VAL A 133 5.24 9.30 -15.98
CA VAL A 133 5.89 9.19 -17.30
C VAL A 133 4.97 8.56 -18.33
N LEU A 134 4.27 7.46 -17.97
CA LEU A 134 3.26 6.84 -18.83
C LEU A 134 2.13 7.81 -19.16
N GLY A 135 1.65 8.57 -18.17
CA GLY A 135 0.62 9.60 -18.38
C GLY A 135 1.06 10.66 -19.37
N MET A 136 2.32 11.12 -19.28
CA MET A 136 2.88 12.11 -20.20
C MET A 136 3.03 11.54 -21.62
N ALA A 137 3.54 10.31 -21.75
CA ALA A 137 3.69 9.64 -23.04
C ALA A 137 2.33 9.40 -23.74
N LEU A 138 1.30 9.00 -22.99
CA LEU A 138 -0.05 8.82 -23.52
C LEU A 138 -0.67 10.16 -23.94
N SER A 139 -0.46 11.22 -23.17
CA SER A 139 -0.96 12.57 -23.49
C SER A 139 -0.34 13.10 -24.78
N LEU A 140 0.97 12.90 -24.97
CA LEU A 140 1.68 13.25 -26.21
C LEU A 140 1.14 12.46 -27.42
N ARG A 141 0.84 11.16 -27.25
CA ARG A 141 0.22 10.35 -28.30
C ARG A 141 -1.18 10.85 -28.68
N GLN A 142 -2.00 11.24 -27.70
CA GLN A 142 -3.35 11.76 -27.98
C GLN A 142 -3.30 13.12 -28.69
N GLN A 143 -2.38 14.01 -28.29
CA GLN A 143 -2.21 15.31 -28.93
C GLN A 143 -1.68 15.18 -30.37
N THR A 144 -0.74 14.28 -30.63
CA THR A 144 -0.23 14.03 -31.99
C THR A 144 -1.30 13.45 -32.92
N ILE A 145 -2.14 12.54 -32.44
CA ILE A 145 -3.28 12.00 -33.22
C ILE A 145 -4.32 13.10 -33.51
N ALA A 146 -4.68 13.91 -32.51
CA ALA A 146 -5.63 15.02 -32.67
C ALA A 146 -5.12 16.11 -33.62
N ALA A 147 -3.82 16.44 -33.56
CA ALA A 147 -3.19 17.41 -34.46
C ALA A 147 -3.12 16.91 -35.91
N ARG A 148 -2.96 15.59 -36.12
CA ARG A 148 -2.97 14.97 -37.46
C ARG A 148 -4.35 15.02 -38.12
N HIS A 149 -5.43 14.96 -37.34
CA HIS A 149 -6.79 14.98 -37.88
C HIS A 149 -7.29 16.39 -38.24
N ARG A 150 -6.62 17.44 -37.76
CA ARG A 150 -6.94 18.85 -38.06
C ARG A 150 -6.17 19.45 -39.24
N ARG A 151 -5.29 18.69 -39.89
CA ARG A 151 -4.66 19.12 -41.14
C ARG A 151 -5.45 18.52 -42.32
N PRO A 152 -6.17 19.34 -43.10
CA PRO A 152 -6.87 18.89 -44.31
C PRO A 152 -5.90 18.42 -45.39
#